data_AF-A0A7C3KRW0-F1
#
_entry.id   AF-A0A7C3KRW0-F1
#
_cell.length_a   1.000
_cell.length_b   1.000
_cell.length_c   1.000
_cell.angle_alpha   90.00
_cell.angle_beta   90.00
_cell.angle_gamma   90.00
#
_symmetry.space_group_name_H-M   'P 1'
#
loop_
_entity.id
_entity.type
_entity.pdbx_description
1 polymer ?
#
loop_
_entity_poly.entity_id
_entity_poly.type
_entity_poly.pdbx_seq_one_letter_code
_entity_poly.pdbx_strand_id
1 'polypeptide(L)'
;MQCRYYQKLLLWLSFIIAFIITTSEAHASHAQGADLTYQCLGGNQYQFTLSFYRDCGGVSAPNNVTINLSSASCNQNFNATLNPIPNTGQDVTPVCPSITTQCSNGNYPGVQEYIYRGIVNLPMACADWVFSFTICCRNAAITNINAPGSQNIYIEATLNNLSFPCNNSPVFSNRPIPYVCTGQNFCYNNGATDPDGDSLSFQLITPLHAPAVPVTYVTPYSASQPLASNPPVSFSATTGDICMTPTQQQVTVVAVKVTEWRGGNVVGTVMRDVQLQTMTCTNNIPYINGINGSNIYSATICAGQAYTFYTNSFDADQAQALTLTWNNGIPGATFTSTNAQFPVGTFSWTPSVNQISPIPYCFTVTVQDNNCPYNGSQTFSFCITVTGLSVSV
;
A
#
# COMPACT_ATOMS: atom_id res chain seq x y z
N MET A 1 -8.75 65.76 26.79
CA MET A 1 -9.16 64.81 25.73
C MET A 1 -8.02 63.98 25.14
N GLN A 2 -6.75 64.41 25.18
CA GLN A 2 -5.61 63.66 24.64
C GLN A 2 -5.29 62.33 25.35
N CYS A 3 -5.42 62.23 26.68
CA CYS A 3 -5.02 61.03 27.43
C CYS A 3 -5.87 59.77 27.10
N ARG A 4 -7.17 59.94 26.79
CA ARG A 4 -8.06 58.82 26.40
C ARG A 4 -7.79 58.28 24.99
N TYR A 5 -7.11 59.05 24.13
CA TYR A 5 -6.74 58.61 22.78
C TYR A 5 -5.54 57.66 22.82
N TYR A 6 -4.53 57.96 23.65
CA TYR A 6 -3.35 57.10 23.80
C TYR A 6 -3.65 55.74 24.42
N GLN A 7 -4.58 55.67 25.39
CA GLN A 7 -5.01 54.38 25.97
C GLN A 7 -5.72 53.47 24.95
N LYS A 8 -6.55 54.03 24.05
CA LYS A 8 -7.21 53.26 22.99
C LYS A 8 -6.22 52.79 21.91
N LEU A 9 -5.22 53.61 21.60
CA LEU A 9 -4.15 53.24 20.65
C LEU A 9 -3.26 52.12 21.20
N LEU A 10 -2.89 52.18 22.48
CA LEU A 10 -2.11 51.13 23.16
C LEU A 10 -2.87 49.81 23.25
N LEU A 11 -4.19 49.84 23.49
CA LEU A 11 -5.05 48.64 23.49
C LEU A 11 -5.20 48.02 22.09
N TRP A 12 -5.22 48.85 21.03
CA TRP A 12 -5.25 48.35 19.65
C TRP A 12 -3.90 47.77 19.23
N LEU A 13 -2.79 48.41 19.60
CA LEU A 13 -1.44 47.89 19.37
C LEU A 13 -1.18 46.58 20.11
N SER A 14 -1.65 46.43 21.35
CA SER A 14 -1.52 45.16 22.08
C SER A 14 -2.38 44.04 21.48
N PHE A 15 -3.55 44.37 20.93
CA PHE A 15 -4.40 43.39 20.23
C PHE A 15 -3.78 42.94 18.89
N ILE A 16 -3.15 43.86 18.15
CA ILE A 16 -2.43 43.53 16.90
C ILE A 16 -1.16 42.74 17.18
N ILE A 17 -0.39 43.09 18.21
CA ILE A 17 0.82 42.36 18.63
C ILE A 17 0.46 40.95 19.12
N ALA A 18 -0.65 40.78 19.87
CA ALA A 18 -1.14 39.46 20.28
C ALA A 18 -1.61 38.59 19.09
N PHE A 19 -2.09 39.19 18.00
CA PHE A 19 -2.50 38.48 16.78
C PHE A 19 -1.32 38.08 15.88
N ILE A 20 -0.19 38.80 15.97
CA ILE A 20 1.03 38.52 15.20
C ILE A 20 1.88 37.41 15.86
N ILE A 21 1.74 37.15 17.16
CA ILE A 21 2.55 36.16 17.88
C ILE A 21 2.01 34.71 17.76
N THR A 22 0.89 34.47 17.08
CA THR A 22 0.33 33.12 16.89
C THR A 22 0.36 32.61 15.45
N THR A 23 1.36 32.99 14.65
CA THR A 23 1.62 32.31 13.37
C THR A 23 2.37 31.01 13.63
N SER A 24 1.64 29.94 13.97
CA SER A 24 2.19 28.58 13.84
C SER A 24 2.48 28.36 12.36
N GLU A 25 3.75 28.15 11.99
CA GLU A 25 4.11 27.77 10.63
C GLU A 25 3.39 26.46 10.28
N ALA A 26 2.42 26.52 9.37
CA ALA A 26 1.72 25.35 8.86
C ALA A 26 2.65 24.62 7.87
N HIS A 27 3.60 23.85 8.39
CA HIS A 27 4.41 22.95 7.58
C HIS A 27 3.59 21.70 7.24
N ALA A 28 2.89 21.73 6.11
CA ALA A 28 2.22 20.54 5.60
C ALA A 28 3.26 19.55 5.08
N SER A 29 3.38 18.37 5.71
CA SER A 29 4.45 17.43 5.34
C SER A 29 4.28 16.78 3.96
N HIS A 30 3.07 16.85 3.40
CA HIS A 30 2.63 16.15 2.19
C HIS A 30 2.96 14.65 2.20
N ALA A 31 2.67 13.98 3.31
CA ALA A 31 2.71 12.53 3.42
C ALA A 31 1.65 11.92 2.48
N GLN A 32 2.06 10.96 1.65
CA GLN A 32 1.19 10.31 0.66
C GLN A 32 0.80 8.89 1.06
N GLY A 33 1.64 8.17 1.81
CA GLY A 33 1.31 6.80 2.21
C GLY A 33 2.33 6.23 3.17
N ALA A 34 1.96 5.16 3.85
CA ALA A 34 2.87 4.39 4.68
C ALA A 34 2.40 2.96 4.91
N ASP A 35 3.35 2.07 5.18
CA ASP A 35 3.12 0.73 5.74
C ASP A 35 4.21 0.38 6.77
N LEU A 36 3.83 -0.40 7.79
CA LEU A 36 4.73 -0.88 8.85
C LEU A 36 4.65 -2.40 8.91
N THR A 37 5.77 -3.05 8.65
CA THR A 37 5.92 -4.51 8.65
C THR A 37 6.99 -4.93 9.65
N TYR A 38 6.99 -6.21 10.04
CA TYR A 38 7.98 -6.78 10.93
C TYR A 38 8.44 -8.17 10.47
N GLN A 39 9.71 -8.47 10.75
CA GLN A 39 10.32 -9.77 10.51
C GLN A 39 10.87 -10.31 11.84
N CYS A 40 10.56 -11.56 12.19
CA CYS A 40 11.16 -12.21 13.35
C CYS A 40 12.62 -12.59 13.05
N LEU A 41 13.54 -12.23 13.95
CA LEU A 41 14.96 -12.61 13.89
C LEU A 41 15.32 -13.77 14.84
N GLY A 42 14.34 -14.27 15.59
CA GLY A 42 14.48 -15.33 16.59
C GLY A 42 14.22 -14.84 18.01
N GLY A 43 13.63 -15.71 18.84
CA GLY A 43 13.18 -15.35 20.19
C GLY A 43 12.13 -14.24 20.15
N ASN A 44 12.36 -13.15 20.90
CA ASN A 44 11.52 -11.95 20.89
C ASN A 44 12.14 -10.78 20.12
N GLN A 45 13.11 -11.04 19.26
CA GLN A 45 13.77 -10.02 18.46
C GLN A 45 13.10 -9.86 17.10
N TYR A 46 12.69 -8.63 16.78
CA TYR A 46 12.00 -8.31 15.54
C TYR A 46 12.67 -7.13 14.84
N GLN A 47 12.81 -7.24 13.52
CA GLN A 47 13.18 -6.12 12.68
C GLN A 47 11.92 -5.46 12.12
N PHE A 48 11.69 -4.21 12.48
CA PHE A 48 10.61 -3.40 11.93
C PHE A 48 11.08 -2.69 10.67
N THR A 49 10.22 -2.64 9.66
CA THR A 49 10.43 -1.85 8.43
C THR A 49 9.23 -0.95 8.22
N LEU A 50 9.45 0.37 8.27
CA LEU A 50 8.48 1.38 7.87
C LEU A 50 8.81 1.83 6.44
N SER A 51 7.87 1.67 5.51
CA SER A 51 7.91 2.30 4.19
C SER A 51 7.08 3.58 4.23
N PHE A 52 7.69 4.72 3.93
CA PHE A 52 7.06 6.03 3.95
C PHE A 52 7.16 6.70 2.58
N TYR A 53 6.03 7.18 2.07
CA TYR A 53 5.93 7.81 0.76
C TYR A 53 5.55 9.28 0.94
N ARG A 54 6.36 10.19 0.37
CA ARG A 54 6.12 11.64 0.46
C ARG A 54 6.08 12.29 -0.91
N ASP A 55 5.28 13.34 -1.00
CA ASP A 55 5.30 14.26 -2.13
C ASP A 55 6.61 15.06 -2.11
N CYS A 56 7.30 15.11 -3.24
CA CYS A 56 8.54 15.86 -3.36
C CYS A 56 8.36 17.38 -3.21
N GLY A 57 7.17 17.91 -3.51
CA GLY A 57 6.81 19.31 -3.23
C GLY A 57 6.49 19.61 -1.77
N GLY A 58 6.54 18.62 -0.86
CA GLY A 58 6.33 18.80 0.58
C GLY A 58 7.59 18.99 1.40
N VAL A 59 7.46 18.85 2.72
CA VAL A 59 8.61 18.91 3.63
C VAL A 59 9.51 17.70 3.48
N SER A 60 10.78 17.83 3.87
CA SER A 60 11.73 16.71 3.86
C SER A 60 11.28 15.56 4.76
N ALA A 61 11.61 14.32 4.38
CA ALA A 61 11.33 13.18 5.23
C ALA A 61 12.11 13.27 6.57
N PRO A 62 11.59 12.71 7.67
CA PRO A 62 12.29 12.70 8.95
C PRO A 62 13.66 12.01 8.88
N ASN A 63 14.67 12.51 9.60
CA ASN A 63 15.99 11.84 9.66
C ASN A 63 15.93 10.48 10.35
N ASN A 64 14.95 10.28 11.23
CA ASN A 64 14.58 9.03 11.85
C ASN A 64 13.09 9.10 12.21
N VAL A 65 12.49 7.95 12.50
CA VAL A 65 11.08 7.86 12.89
C VAL A 65 10.96 7.12 14.21
N THR A 66 9.90 7.41 14.95
CA THR A 66 9.57 6.68 16.17
C THR A 66 8.30 5.87 15.95
N ILE A 67 8.34 4.60 16.33
CA ILE A 67 7.15 3.75 16.44
C ILE A 67 6.82 3.52 17.91
N ASN A 68 5.53 3.39 18.21
CA ASN A 68 5.06 2.96 19.52
C ASN A 68 4.77 1.46 19.50
N LEU A 69 5.17 0.76 20.57
CA LEU A 69 4.91 -0.66 20.77
C LEU A 69 4.14 -0.79 22.08
N SER A 70 2.95 -1.39 22.02
CA SER A 70 2.09 -1.56 23.18
C SER A 70 1.43 -2.93 23.22
N SER A 71 1.16 -3.40 24.43
CA SER A 71 0.38 -4.61 24.69
C SER A 71 -0.40 -4.41 25.99
N ALA A 72 -1.72 -4.51 25.92
CA ALA A 72 -2.57 -4.36 27.10
C ALA A 72 -2.44 -5.60 28.00
N SER A 73 -2.41 -6.79 27.42
CA SER A 73 -2.29 -8.06 28.17
C SER A 73 -1.00 -8.18 28.99
N CYS A 74 0.08 -7.55 28.53
CA CYS A 74 1.39 -7.54 29.20
C CYS A 74 1.74 -6.22 29.90
N ASN A 75 0.83 -5.25 29.91
CA ASN A 75 1.06 -3.90 30.46
C ASN A 75 2.35 -3.25 29.93
N GLN A 76 2.57 -3.31 28.61
CA GLN A 76 3.73 -2.73 27.93
C GLN A 76 3.30 -1.52 27.10
N ASN A 77 4.09 -0.44 27.16
CA ASN A 77 3.96 0.71 26.27
C ASN A 77 5.30 1.44 26.22
N PHE A 78 5.99 1.38 25.09
CA PHE A 78 7.28 2.03 24.90
C PHE A 78 7.51 2.40 23.43
N ASN A 79 8.51 3.22 23.19
CA ASN A 79 8.85 3.69 21.85
C ASN A 79 10.17 3.07 21.37
N ALA A 80 10.28 2.88 20.06
CA ALA A 80 11.52 2.52 19.39
C ALA A 80 11.79 3.46 18.22
N THR A 81 13.07 3.76 18.00
CA THR A 81 13.51 4.59 16.87
C THR A 81 13.93 3.68 15.70
N LEU A 82 13.40 3.97 14.51
CA LEU A 82 13.85 3.37 13.25
C LEU A 82 14.67 4.40 12.46
N ASN A 83 15.75 3.93 11.85
CA ASN A 83 16.68 4.78 11.09
C ASN A 83 16.56 4.48 9.58
N PRO A 84 16.77 5.48 8.71
CA PRO A 84 16.73 5.26 7.27
C PRO A 84 17.82 4.28 6.84
N ILE A 85 17.51 3.40 5.89
CA ILE A 85 18.50 2.50 5.30
C ILE A 85 19.30 3.18 4.19
N PRO A 86 20.52 2.69 3.86
CA PRO A 86 21.26 3.16 2.69
C PRO A 86 20.41 3.08 1.41
N ASN A 87 20.64 4.02 0.49
CA ASN A 87 19.97 4.14 -0.81
C ASN A 87 18.45 4.37 -0.75
N THR A 88 17.89 4.76 0.39
CA THR A 88 16.50 5.20 0.46
C THR A 88 16.32 6.65 -0.04
N GLY A 89 15.09 7.15 -0.13
CA GLY A 89 14.76 8.48 -0.63
C GLY A 89 14.75 8.58 -2.16
N GLN A 90 14.60 7.44 -2.86
CA GLN A 90 14.55 7.41 -4.32
C GLN A 90 13.21 7.92 -4.82
N ASP A 91 13.23 8.57 -5.98
CA ASP A 91 12.02 8.88 -6.74
C ASP A 91 11.42 7.58 -7.27
N VAL A 92 10.16 7.33 -6.90
CA VAL A 92 9.40 6.13 -7.24
C VAL A 92 8.15 6.46 -8.06
N THR A 93 8.02 7.69 -8.55
CA THR A 93 6.92 8.06 -9.46
C THR A 93 6.93 7.14 -10.69
N PRO A 94 5.78 6.61 -11.12
CA PRO A 94 5.68 5.74 -12.30
C PRO A 94 5.73 6.53 -13.61
N VAL A 95 6.79 7.32 -13.78
CA VAL A 95 7.10 8.03 -15.03
C VAL A 95 8.25 7.35 -15.76
N CYS A 96 8.33 7.59 -17.07
CA CYS A 96 9.46 7.14 -17.86
C CYS A 96 10.79 7.70 -17.32
N PRO A 97 11.91 6.96 -17.46
CA PRO A 97 13.23 7.43 -17.01
C PRO A 97 13.71 8.75 -17.62
N SER A 98 13.16 9.15 -18.76
CA SER A 98 13.46 10.43 -19.43
C SER A 98 12.72 11.64 -18.82
N ILE A 99 11.75 11.38 -17.93
CA ILE A 99 10.92 12.42 -17.33
C ILE A 99 11.53 12.88 -16.02
N THR A 100 11.67 14.20 -15.88
CA THR A 100 12.10 14.83 -14.63
C THR A 100 10.87 15.20 -13.79
N THR A 101 10.77 14.64 -12.59
CA THR A 101 9.73 14.97 -11.62
C THR A 101 10.16 16.12 -10.70
N GLN A 102 9.24 16.60 -9.87
CA GLN A 102 9.51 17.56 -8.79
C GLN A 102 10.58 17.09 -7.79
N CYS A 103 10.86 15.78 -7.69
CA CYS A 103 11.96 15.27 -6.86
C CYS A 103 13.33 15.73 -7.37
N SER A 104 13.43 16.12 -8.64
CA SER A 104 14.63 16.62 -9.30
C SER A 104 14.39 17.96 -10.01
N ASN A 105 13.54 18.84 -9.44
CA ASN A 105 13.20 20.17 -9.96
C ASN A 105 12.50 20.17 -11.35
N GLY A 106 11.79 19.09 -11.68
CA GLY A 106 10.93 19.02 -12.87
C GLY A 106 9.49 19.46 -12.61
N ASN A 107 8.65 19.34 -13.64
CA ASN A 107 7.26 19.80 -13.62
C ASN A 107 6.24 18.67 -13.37
N TYR A 108 6.67 17.40 -13.44
CA TYR A 108 5.80 16.26 -13.16
C TYR A 108 5.73 15.97 -11.66
N PRO A 109 4.59 15.55 -11.11
CA PRO A 109 4.49 15.08 -9.73
C PRO A 109 5.61 14.12 -9.37
N GLY A 110 6.18 14.30 -8.18
CA GLY A 110 7.29 13.50 -7.67
C GLY A 110 6.92 12.82 -6.36
N VAL A 111 7.22 11.53 -6.22
CA VAL A 111 7.05 10.78 -4.97
C VAL A 111 8.37 10.15 -4.58
N GLN A 112 8.81 10.37 -3.34
CA GLN A 112 9.94 9.66 -2.78
C GLN A 112 9.54 8.56 -1.82
N GLU A 113 10.25 7.44 -1.87
CA GLU A 113 10.15 6.32 -0.94
C GLU A 113 11.30 6.36 0.09
N TYR A 114 10.95 6.48 1.36
CA TYR A 114 11.86 6.38 2.50
C TYR A 114 11.58 5.11 3.29
N ILE A 115 12.60 4.29 3.49
CA ILE A 115 12.54 3.02 4.22
C ILE A 115 13.34 3.18 5.51
N TYR A 116 12.67 3.05 6.64
CA TYR A 116 13.28 3.07 7.96
C TYR A 116 13.28 1.68 8.57
N ARG A 117 14.39 1.28 9.18
CA ARG A 117 14.53 0.00 9.86
C ARG A 117 15.10 0.14 11.25
N GLY A 118 14.70 -0.79 12.12
CA GLY A 118 15.21 -0.90 13.48
C GLY A 118 14.92 -2.28 14.04
N ILE A 119 15.83 -2.78 14.86
CA ILE A 119 15.66 -4.05 15.57
C ILE A 119 15.20 -3.73 16.99
N VAL A 120 14.13 -4.38 17.42
CA VAL A 120 13.56 -4.22 18.76
C VAL A 120 13.44 -5.60 19.40
N ASN A 121 13.88 -5.70 20.66
CA ASN A 121 13.62 -6.86 21.49
C ASN A 121 12.32 -6.61 22.26
N LEU A 122 11.27 -7.38 21.97
CA LEU A 122 10.06 -7.35 22.77
C LEU A 122 10.37 -7.93 24.16
N PRO A 123 9.98 -7.27 25.26
CA PRO A 123 10.31 -7.72 26.61
C PRO A 123 9.78 -9.12 26.92
N MET A 124 8.65 -9.49 26.32
CA MET A 124 7.97 -10.77 26.50
C MET A 124 7.03 -11.08 25.33
N ALA A 125 6.53 -12.31 25.31
CA ALA A 125 5.48 -12.72 24.37
C ALA A 125 4.10 -12.34 24.91
N CYS A 126 3.27 -11.75 24.05
CA CYS A 126 1.93 -11.22 24.38
C CYS A 126 0.93 -11.58 23.29
N ALA A 127 -0.35 -11.60 23.65
CA ALA A 127 -1.41 -11.97 22.73
C ALA A 127 -1.88 -10.83 21.81
N ASP A 128 -1.47 -9.59 22.11
CA ASP A 128 -2.11 -8.37 21.63
C ASP A 128 -1.11 -7.23 21.38
N TRP A 129 0.09 -7.52 20.87
CA TRP A 129 0.99 -6.45 20.48
C TRP A 129 0.36 -5.58 19.39
N VAL A 130 0.47 -4.26 19.56
CA VAL A 130 0.16 -3.24 18.57
C VAL A 130 1.42 -2.39 18.36
N PHE A 131 1.84 -2.27 17.11
CA PHE A 131 2.95 -1.45 16.67
C PHE A 131 2.40 -0.34 15.80
N SER A 132 2.57 0.92 16.20
CA SER A 132 1.97 2.04 15.48
C SER A 132 2.96 3.12 15.10
N PHE A 133 2.68 3.77 13.98
CA PHE A 133 3.40 4.92 13.45
C PHE A 133 2.41 6.04 13.16
N THR A 134 2.81 7.27 13.49
CA THR A 134 2.03 8.46 13.16
C THR A 134 2.93 9.55 12.60
N ILE A 135 2.45 10.24 11.58
CA ILE A 135 3.12 11.42 11.04
C ILE A 135 2.08 12.45 10.59
N CYS A 136 2.26 13.69 11.05
CA CYS A 136 1.59 14.83 10.48
C CYS A 136 2.41 15.34 9.30
N CYS A 137 1.81 15.70 8.17
CA CYS A 137 0.40 15.66 7.81
C CYS A 137 0.24 15.18 6.36
N ARG A 138 -0.93 14.66 6.03
CA ARG A 138 -1.26 14.18 4.68
C ARG A 138 -1.14 15.30 3.63
N ASN A 139 -1.08 14.91 2.36
CA ASN A 139 -1.11 15.85 1.25
C ASN A 139 -2.42 16.67 1.25
N ALA A 140 -2.29 18.00 1.23
CA ALA A 140 -3.44 18.90 1.21
C ALA A 140 -4.28 18.78 -0.07
N ALA A 141 -3.73 18.20 -1.15
CA ALA A 141 -4.43 17.98 -2.42
C ALA A 141 -5.51 16.89 -2.37
N ILE A 142 -5.55 16.06 -1.31
CA ILE A 142 -6.55 15.00 -1.17
C ILE A 142 -7.96 15.60 -1.19
N THR A 143 -8.85 14.98 -1.96
CA THR A 143 -10.18 15.51 -2.29
C THR A 143 -11.32 14.75 -1.64
N ASN A 144 -11.07 13.57 -1.06
CA ASN A 144 -12.11 12.69 -0.54
C ASN A 144 -12.27 12.72 0.99
N ILE A 145 -11.46 13.49 1.73
CA ILE A 145 -11.56 13.63 3.20
C ILE A 145 -11.57 15.10 3.63
N ASN A 146 -12.11 15.38 4.82
CA ASN A 146 -12.15 16.72 5.38
C ASN A 146 -10.77 17.21 5.85
N ALA A 147 -10.39 18.43 5.46
CA ALA A 147 -9.19 19.13 5.90
C ALA A 147 -7.92 18.25 5.88
N PRO A 148 -7.55 17.63 4.74
CA PRO A 148 -6.50 16.62 4.66
C PRO A 148 -5.14 17.10 5.16
N GLY A 149 -4.78 18.37 4.91
CA GLY A 149 -3.54 18.97 5.40
C GLY A 149 -3.43 19.07 6.93
N SER A 150 -4.53 18.82 7.66
CA SER A 150 -4.59 18.75 9.12
C SER A 150 -4.79 17.31 9.63
N GLN A 151 -4.77 16.32 8.74
CA GLN A 151 -4.93 14.91 9.10
C GLN A 151 -3.57 14.21 9.10
N ASN A 152 -3.32 13.35 10.09
CA ASN A 152 -2.12 12.52 10.12
C ASN A 152 -2.30 11.28 9.23
N ILE A 153 -1.19 10.68 8.83
CA ILE A 153 -1.16 9.25 8.56
C ILE A 153 -0.95 8.55 9.90
N TYR A 154 -1.89 7.69 10.30
CA TYR A 154 -1.71 6.73 11.37
C TYR A 154 -1.90 5.33 10.78
N ILE A 155 -0.90 4.47 11.01
CA ILE A 155 -0.95 3.05 10.63
C ILE A 155 -0.51 2.19 11.81
N GLU A 156 -0.99 0.96 11.83
CA GLU A 156 -0.59 -0.02 12.82
C GLU A 156 -0.47 -1.44 12.25
N ALA A 157 0.35 -2.23 12.91
CA ALA A 157 0.44 -3.66 12.74
C ALA A 157 0.21 -4.35 14.08
N THR A 158 -0.32 -5.57 14.07
CA THR A 158 -0.58 -6.35 15.29
C THR A 158 0.12 -7.70 15.25
N LEU A 159 0.41 -8.25 16.43
CA LEU A 159 1.07 -9.55 16.57
C LEU A 159 0.62 -10.27 17.86
N ASN A 160 0.24 -11.53 17.72
CA ASN A 160 0.10 -12.48 18.83
C ASN A 160 1.33 -13.42 18.85
N ASN A 161 2.43 -12.96 19.43
CA ASN A 161 3.63 -13.79 19.55
C ASN A 161 3.60 -14.74 20.75
N LEU A 162 2.53 -14.71 21.57
CA LEU A 162 2.29 -15.70 22.62
C LEU A 162 1.81 -17.03 22.03
N SER A 163 0.83 -17.00 21.15
CA SER A 163 0.31 -18.20 20.46
C SER A 163 1.13 -18.57 19.23
N PHE A 164 1.75 -17.58 18.58
CA PHE A 164 2.52 -17.75 17.35
C PHE A 164 3.93 -17.20 17.53
N PRO A 165 4.79 -17.93 18.26
CA PRO A 165 6.16 -17.48 18.50
C PRO A 165 6.89 -17.31 17.17
N CYS A 166 7.60 -16.19 17.03
CA CYS A 166 8.41 -15.88 15.87
C CYS A 166 7.66 -15.88 14.52
N ASN A 167 6.71 -14.96 14.38
CA ASN A 167 5.98 -14.71 13.14
C ASN A 167 6.55 -13.51 12.34
N ASN A 168 6.43 -13.55 11.01
CA ASN A 168 6.70 -12.47 10.09
C ASN A 168 5.38 -11.88 9.61
N SER A 169 5.25 -10.55 9.59
CA SER A 169 4.04 -9.92 9.05
C SER A 169 3.93 -10.12 7.54
N PRO A 170 2.74 -9.93 6.94
CA PRO A 170 2.62 -9.84 5.49
C PRO A 170 3.46 -8.68 4.95
N VAL A 171 4.01 -8.87 3.75
CA VAL A 171 4.83 -7.90 3.02
C VAL A 171 4.16 -7.48 1.72
N PHE A 172 4.42 -6.27 1.26
CA PHE A 172 3.81 -5.71 0.05
C PHE A 172 4.83 -5.59 -1.10
N SER A 173 4.51 -6.14 -2.28
CA SER A 173 5.39 -6.03 -3.46
C SER A 173 5.11 -4.80 -4.33
N ASN A 174 3.93 -4.19 -4.20
CA ASN A 174 3.53 -3.03 -4.99
C ASN A 174 3.57 -1.77 -4.13
N ARG A 175 3.88 -0.60 -4.72
CA ARG A 175 3.91 0.67 -3.99
C ARG A 175 2.51 1.30 -3.88
N PRO A 176 2.17 2.01 -2.79
CA PRO A 176 0.85 2.55 -2.52
C PRO A 176 0.63 3.93 -3.15
N ILE A 177 1.15 4.13 -4.37
CA ILE A 177 1.06 5.39 -5.13
C ILE A 177 0.50 5.20 -6.55
N PRO A 178 -0.69 4.59 -6.71
CA PRO A 178 -1.27 4.38 -8.02
C PRO A 178 -1.65 5.69 -8.72
N TYR A 179 -1.16 5.85 -9.96
CA TYR A 179 -1.62 6.86 -10.92
C TYR A 179 -2.60 6.18 -11.88
N VAL A 180 -3.84 6.68 -11.92
CA VAL A 180 -4.96 6.00 -12.60
C VAL A 180 -5.56 6.89 -13.68
N CYS A 181 -5.75 6.35 -14.87
CA CYS A 181 -6.34 7.09 -15.99
C CYS A 181 -7.85 7.25 -15.82
N THR A 182 -8.34 8.49 -15.87
CA THR A 182 -9.76 8.78 -15.94
C THR A 182 -10.37 8.16 -17.21
N GLY A 183 -11.51 7.49 -17.05
CA GLY A 183 -12.27 6.86 -18.14
C GLY A 183 -11.84 5.43 -18.48
N GLN A 184 -10.82 4.88 -17.81
CA GLN A 184 -10.31 3.53 -18.09
C GLN A 184 -10.43 2.64 -16.86
N ASN A 185 -10.76 1.36 -17.08
CA ASN A 185 -10.79 0.38 -16.00
C ASN A 185 -9.38 0.06 -15.53
N PHE A 186 -9.18 0.10 -14.22
CA PHE A 186 -7.91 -0.14 -13.57
C PHE A 186 -8.12 -0.97 -12.31
N CYS A 187 -7.35 -2.04 -12.15
CA CYS A 187 -7.30 -2.84 -10.92
C CYS A 187 -5.95 -2.64 -10.22
N TYR A 188 -6.01 -2.13 -8.99
CA TYR A 188 -4.87 -2.01 -8.09
C TYR A 188 -4.83 -3.20 -7.13
N ASN A 189 -3.66 -3.80 -6.97
CA ASN A 189 -3.40 -4.79 -5.94
C ASN A 189 -2.18 -4.36 -5.11
N ASN A 190 -2.19 -4.63 -3.80
CA ASN A 190 -1.08 -4.28 -2.91
C ASN A 190 0.13 -5.23 -3.02
N GLY A 191 -0.05 -6.37 -3.69
CA GLY A 191 0.96 -7.42 -3.82
C GLY A 191 1.30 -8.05 -2.48
N ALA A 192 0.30 -8.21 -1.60
CA ALA A 192 0.54 -8.72 -0.25
C ALA A 192 0.86 -10.22 -0.31
N THR A 193 1.91 -10.64 0.40
CA THR A 193 2.32 -12.04 0.55
C THR A 193 2.77 -12.28 1.99
N ASP A 194 2.62 -13.51 2.46
CA ASP A 194 3.03 -13.91 3.80
C ASP A 194 4.29 -14.79 3.75
N PRO A 195 5.42 -14.37 4.34
CA PRO A 195 6.65 -15.16 4.32
C PRO A 195 6.56 -16.52 5.02
N ASP A 196 5.65 -16.67 5.99
CA ASP A 196 5.46 -17.90 6.75
C ASP A 196 4.43 -18.84 6.10
N GLY A 197 3.83 -18.41 4.99
CA GLY A 197 2.82 -19.17 4.25
C GLY A 197 1.43 -19.10 4.88
N ASP A 198 1.18 -18.10 5.73
CA ASP A 198 -0.15 -17.88 6.28
C ASP A 198 -1.14 -17.41 5.22
N SER A 199 -2.39 -17.73 5.49
CA SER A 199 -3.49 -17.26 4.67
C SER A 199 -3.82 -15.81 4.96
N LEU A 200 -4.12 -15.04 3.91
CA LEU A 200 -4.42 -13.62 4.02
C LEU A 200 -5.89 -13.33 3.70
N SER A 201 -6.47 -12.40 4.44
CA SER A 201 -7.75 -11.77 4.10
C SER A 201 -7.60 -10.26 4.09
N PHE A 202 -8.39 -9.59 3.26
CA PHE A 202 -8.25 -8.17 2.98
C PHE A 202 -9.53 -7.40 3.34
N GLN A 203 -9.36 -6.18 3.84
CA GLN A 203 -10.45 -5.27 4.13
C GLN A 203 -10.09 -3.83 3.73
N LEU A 204 -11.00 -3.14 3.04
CA LEU A 204 -10.96 -1.69 2.92
C LEU A 204 -11.46 -1.07 4.21
N ILE A 205 -10.62 -0.25 4.83
CA ILE A 205 -10.94 0.49 6.05
C ILE A 205 -10.81 1.99 5.80
N THR A 206 -11.45 2.78 6.66
CA THR A 206 -11.21 4.22 6.68
C THR A 206 -9.80 4.49 7.21
N PRO A 207 -8.96 5.28 6.51
CA PRO A 207 -7.66 5.70 7.02
C PRO A 207 -7.78 6.31 8.42
N LEU A 208 -6.76 6.10 9.25
CA LEU A 208 -6.76 6.62 10.62
C LEU A 208 -5.96 7.93 10.73
N HIS A 209 -6.40 8.78 11.64
CA HIS A 209 -5.73 10.00 12.10
C HIS A 209 -4.94 9.74 13.41
N ALA A 210 -5.45 8.87 14.26
CA ALA A 210 -4.89 8.48 15.55
C ALA A 210 -5.44 7.09 15.94
N PRO A 211 -4.98 6.47 17.05
CA PRO A 211 -5.49 5.17 17.48
C PRO A 211 -7.03 5.16 17.57
N ALA A 212 -7.67 4.29 16.80
CA ALA A 212 -9.13 4.17 16.69
C ALA A 212 -9.89 5.46 16.27
N VAL A 213 -9.19 6.47 15.74
CA VAL A 213 -9.79 7.72 15.24
C VAL A 213 -9.69 7.76 13.71
N PRO A 214 -10.77 7.44 12.98
CA PRO A 214 -10.76 7.50 11.52
C PRO A 214 -10.80 8.94 11.00
N VAL A 215 -10.24 9.17 9.82
CA VAL A 215 -10.51 10.40 9.05
C VAL A 215 -11.99 10.44 8.63
N THR A 216 -12.52 11.64 8.37
CA THR A 216 -13.90 11.78 7.88
C THR A 216 -13.89 11.95 6.36
N TYR A 217 -14.51 11.02 5.64
CA TYR A 217 -14.74 11.16 4.20
C TYR A 217 -15.73 12.31 3.92
N VAL A 218 -15.50 13.02 2.81
CA VAL A 218 -16.45 13.98 2.25
C VAL A 218 -17.55 13.20 1.52
N THR A 219 -18.82 13.51 1.78
CA THR A 219 -19.95 12.92 1.05
C THR A 219 -19.80 13.12 -0.46
N PRO A 220 -19.98 12.09 -1.31
CA PRO A 220 -20.53 10.76 -1.02
C PRO A 220 -19.47 9.66 -0.80
N TYR A 221 -18.20 10.02 -0.62
CA TYR A 221 -17.11 9.04 -0.54
C TYR A 221 -17.12 8.22 0.75
N SER A 222 -16.56 7.01 0.66
CA SER A 222 -16.39 6.10 1.78
C SER A 222 -15.19 5.19 1.54
N ALA A 223 -14.85 4.34 2.52
CA ALA A 223 -13.78 3.35 2.34
C ALA A 223 -14.02 2.40 1.17
N SER A 224 -15.29 2.03 0.91
CA SER A 224 -15.66 1.14 -0.20
C SER A 224 -15.86 1.88 -1.52
N GLN A 225 -16.07 3.21 -1.48
CA GLN A 225 -16.23 4.07 -2.65
C GLN A 225 -15.36 5.33 -2.47
N PRO A 226 -14.02 5.21 -2.56
CA PRO A 226 -13.10 6.30 -2.20
C PRO A 226 -13.00 7.40 -3.27
N LEU A 227 -13.52 7.16 -4.48
CA LEU A 227 -13.49 8.06 -5.62
C LEU A 227 -14.73 7.88 -6.50
N ALA A 228 -15.01 8.85 -7.38
CA ALA A 228 -16.10 8.76 -8.34
C ALA A 228 -15.73 7.79 -9.47
N SER A 229 -16.41 6.65 -9.52
CA SER A 229 -16.13 5.54 -10.43
C SER A 229 -17.41 5.07 -11.12
N ASN A 230 -17.33 4.73 -12.41
CA ASN A 230 -18.43 4.07 -13.14
C ASN A 230 -17.88 2.97 -14.06
N PRO A 231 -18.12 1.67 -13.74
CA PRO A 231 -18.93 1.16 -12.62
C PRO A 231 -18.37 1.53 -11.23
N PRO A 232 -19.16 1.39 -10.15
CA PRO A 232 -18.70 1.61 -8.78
C PRO A 232 -17.45 0.79 -8.46
N VAL A 233 -16.62 1.29 -7.53
CA VAL A 233 -15.40 0.58 -7.11
C VAL A 233 -15.77 -0.80 -6.59
N SER A 234 -15.05 -1.82 -7.01
CA SER A 234 -15.19 -3.19 -6.51
C SER A 234 -13.95 -3.60 -5.73
N PHE A 235 -14.15 -4.48 -4.75
CA PHE A 235 -13.09 -4.97 -3.87
C PHE A 235 -13.23 -6.47 -3.60
N SER A 236 -12.11 -7.19 -3.72
CA SER A 236 -12.02 -8.60 -3.37
C SER A 236 -11.39 -8.79 -2.00
N ALA A 237 -12.15 -9.29 -1.02
CA ALA A 237 -11.64 -9.61 0.31
C ALA A 237 -10.66 -10.81 0.33
N THR A 238 -10.59 -11.57 -0.77
CA THR A 238 -9.70 -12.74 -0.90
C THR A 238 -8.37 -12.38 -1.54
N THR A 239 -8.37 -11.48 -2.53
CA THR A 239 -7.16 -11.12 -3.30
C THR A 239 -6.61 -9.74 -2.96
N GLY A 240 -7.45 -8.86 -2.39
CA GLY A 240 -7.10 -7.47 -2.14
C GLY A 240 -7.16 -6.57 -3.37
N ASP A 241 -7.71 -7.06 -4.49
CA ASP A 241 -7.88 -6.28 -5.72
C ASP A 241 -8.91 -5.16 -5.49
N ILE A 242 -8.54 -3.93 -5.85
CA ILE A 242 -9.38 -2.73 -5.86
C ILE A 242 -9.54 -2.30 -7.33
N CYS A 243 -10.70 -2.55 -7.92
CA CYS A 243 -10.96 -2.20 -9.32
C CYS A 243 -11.86 -0.98 -9.43
N MET A 244 -11.54 -0.09 -10.36
CA MET A 244 -12.19 1.20 -10.52
C MET A 244 -12.12 1.68 -11.98
N THR A 245 -13.07 2.53 -12.36
CA THR A 245 -13.08 3.26 -13.63
C THR A 245 -13.39 4.73 -13.31
N PRO A 246 -12.37 5.53 -12.94
CA PRO A 246 -12.59 6.89 -12.46
C PRO A 246 -13.28 7.77 -13.49
N THR A 247 -14.25 8.57 -13.09
CA THR A 247 -15.01 9.45 -14.01
C THR A 247 -14.52 10.90 -13.99
N GLN A 248 -13.61 11.24 -13.09
CA GLN A 248 -13.03 12.57 -12.93
C GLN A 248 -11.63 12.51 -12.30
N GLN A 249 -10.90 13.62 -12.36
CA GLN A 249 -9.59 13.78 -11.71
C GLN A 249 -9.76 14.07 -10.22
N GLN A 250 -9.05 13.31 -9.39
CA GLN A 250 -9.11 13.34 -7.93
C GLN A 250 -7.77 12.86 -7.34
N VAL A 251 -7.40 13.41 -6.19
CA VAL A 251 -6.43 12.78 -5.30
C VAL A 251 -7.23 12.21 -4.13
N THR A 252 -7.09 10.94 -3.83
CA THR A 252 -7.92 10.24 -2.84
C THR A 252 -7.05 9.41 -1.92
N VAL A 253 -7.54 9.16 -0.70
CA VAL A 253 -6.92 8.18 0.20
C VAL A 253 -7.85 7.00 0.45
N VAL A 254 -7.25 5.84 0.65
CA VAL A 254 -7.87 4.60 1.10
C VAL A 254 -6.87 3.85 1.97
N ALA A 255 -7.35 3.02 2.89
CA ALA A 255 -6.49 2.15 3.68
C ALA A 255 -6.92 0.70 3.53
N VAL A 256 -5.93 -0.20 3.47
CA VAL A 256 -6.13 -1.65 3.38
C VAL A 256 -5.60 -2.27 4.66
N LYS A 257 -6.43 -3.09 5.30
CA LYS A 257 -6.02 -3.98 6.38
C LYS A 257 -5.85 -5.38 5.81
N VAL A 258 -4.68 -5.96 6.03
CA VAL A 258 -4.37 -7.37 5.73
C VAL A 258 -4.31 -8.11 7.05
N THR A 259 -5.07 -9.20 7.15
CA THR A 259 -5.06 -10.10 8.31
C THR A 259 -4.40 -11.41 7.91
N GLU A 260 -3.40 -11.84 8.67
CA GLU A 260 -2.77 -13.16 8.57
C GLU A 260 -3.50 -14.16 9.48
N TRP A 261 -3.77 -15.34 8.93
CA TRP A 261 -4.46 -16.42 9.62
C TRP A 261 -3.66 -17.72 9.55
N ARG A 262 -3.49 -18.35 10.71
CA ARG A 262 -2.85 -19.66 10.88
C ARG A 262 -3.76 -20.59 11.66
N GLY A 263 -4.15 -21.70 11.04
CA GLY A 263 -5.06 -22.67 11.66
C GLY A 263 -6.41 -22.07 12.08
N GLY A 264 -6.93 -21.09 11.32
CA GLY A 264 -8.20 -20.40 11.60
C GLY A 264 -8.14 -19.32 12.68
N ASN A 265 -6.98 -19.07 13.27
CA ASN A 265 -6.76 -18.03 14.27
C ASN A 265 -6.01 -16.85 13.65
N VAL A 266 -6.32 -15.63 14.09
CA VAL A 266 -5.56 -14.43 13.70
C VAL A 266 -4.20 -14.46 14.36
N VAL A 267 -3.15 -14.35 13.54
CA VAL A 267 -1.77 -14.22 14.02
C VAL A 267 -1.42 -12.76 14.25
N GLY A 268 -1.89 -11.89 13.36
CA GLY A 268 -1.52 -10.50 13.29
C GLY A 268 -2.21 -9.80 12.14
N THR A 269 -1.92 -8.51 12.00
CA THR A 269 -2.49 -7.67 10.94
C THR A 269 -1.47 -6.61 10.54
N VAL A 270 -1.56 -6.12 9.30
CA VAL A 270 -0.84 -4.94 8.84
C VAL A 270 -1.81 -3.97 8.17
N MET A 271 -1.65 -2.69 8.48
CA MET A 271 -2.38 -1.59 7.85
C MET A 271 -1.49 -0.88 6.83
N ARG A 272 -2.05 -0.61 5.65
CA ARG A 272 -1.41 0.20 4.62
C ARG A 272 -2.27 1.38 4.24
N ASP A 273 -1.67 2.57 4.28
CA ASP A 273 -2.27 3.81 3.82
C ASP A 273 -1.85 4.11 2.38
N VAL A 274 -2.82 4.35 1.51
CA VAL A 274 -2.63 4.51 0.06
C VAL A 274 -3.22 5.84 -0.39
N GLN A 275 -2.42 6.66 -1.06
CA GLN A 275 -2.90 7.80 -1.81
C GLN A 275 -2.94 7.46 -3.29
N LEU A 276 -4.13 7.58 -3.87
CA LEU A 276 -4.38 7.34 -5.27
C LEU A 276 -4.60 8.66 -6.00
N GLN A 277 -4.02 8.80 -7.19
CA GLN A 277 -4.18 9.99 -8.02
C GLN A 277 -4.80 9.60 -9.36
N THR A 278 -5.94 10.18 -9.70
CA THR A 278 -6.56 10.02 -11.01
C THR A 278 -6.18 11.18 -11.93
N MET A 279 -5.87 10.87 -13.17
CA MET A 279 -5.34 11.82 -14.14
C MET A 279 -5.88 11.57 -15.55
N THR A 280 -5.90 12.62 -16.37
CA THR A 280 -6.19 12.47 -17.80
C THR A 280 -5.00 11.81 -18.49
N CYS A 281 -5.26 10.71 -19.20
CA CYS A 281 -4.27 9.99 -19.98
C CYS A 281 -4.64 10.01 -21.45
N THR A 282 -3.63 10.04 -22.32
CA THR A 282 -3.77 9.78 -23.76
C THR A 282 -3.45 8.33 -24.12
N ASN A 283 -2.90 7.58 -23.17
CA ASN A 283 -2.49 6.19 -23.30
C ASN A 283 -3.61 5.23 -22.91
N ASN A 284 -3.72 4.08 -23.56
CA ASN A 284 -4.57 2.99 -23.11
C ASN A 284 -3.78 2.11 -22.14
N ILE A 285 -4.40 1.74 -21.01
CA ILE A 285 -3.71 0.94 -20.01
C ILE A 285 -3.67 -0.53 -20.49
N PRO A 286 -2.49 -1.17 -20.52
CA PRO A 286 -2.38 -2.57 -20.91
C PRO A 286 -3.05 -3.49 -19.88
N TYR A 287 -3.45 -4.67 -20.33
CA TYR A 287 -4.03 -5.70 -19.48
C TYR A 287 -3.54 -7.08 -19.87
N ILE A 288 -3.74 -8.05 -18.98
CA ILE A 288 -3.58 -9.47 -19.29
C ILE A 288 -4.91 -10.18 -19.13
N ASN A 289 -5.05 -11.35 -19.74
CA ASN A 289 -6.18 -12.23 -19.50
C ASN A 289 -5.87 -13.28 -18.43
N GLY A 290 -6.88 -14.06 -18.06
CA GLY A 290 -6.76 -15.15 -17.11
C GLY A 290 -6.06 -16.39 -17.67
N ILE A 291 -6.18 -17.46 -16.91
CA ILE A 291 -5.56 -18.77 -17.15
C ILE A 291 -5.94 -19.28 -18.54
N ASN A 292 -4.92 -19.59 -19.35
CA ASN A 292 -5.03 -20.14 -20.71
C ASN A 292 -5.92 -19.32 -21.64
N GLY A 293 -5.84 -17.99 -21.52
CA GLY A 293 -6.59 -17.07 -22.37
C GLY A 293 -8.04 -16.79 -21.94
N SER A 294 -8.46 -17.32 -20.79
CA SER A 294 -9.81 -17.12 -20.23
C SER A 294 -9.93 -15.80 -19.46
N ASN A 295 -11.05 -15.57 -18.78
CA ASN A 295 -11.20 -14.50 -17.77
C ASN A 295 -11.15 -15.05 -16.33
N ILE A 296 -10.64 -16.27 -16.15
CA ILE A 296 -10.56 -16.96 -14.87
C ILE A 296 -9.15 -16.83 -14.31
N TYR A 297 -9.03 -16.29 -13.11
CA TYR A 297 -7.75 -16.06 -12.43
C TYR A 297 -7.50 -17.04 -11.28
N SER A 298 -8.31 -18.09 -11.16
CA SER A 298 -8.17 -19.10 -10.13
C SER A 298 -8.22 -20.52 -10.69
N ALA A 299 -7.52 -21.43 -10.02
CA ALA A 299 -7.54 -22.84 -10.35
C ALA A 299 -7.45 -23.72 -9.10
N THR A 300 -7.98 -24.94 -9.20
CA THR A 300 -7.80 -25.99 -8.20
C THR A 300 -6.98 -27.11 -8.81
N ILE A 301 -5.88 -27.49 -8.15
CA ILE A 301 -4.92 -28.48 -8.65
C ILE A 301 -4.58 -29.52 -7.59
N CYS A 302 -4.11 -30.70 -7.99
CA CYS A 302 -3.70 -31.74 -7.07
C CYS A 302 -2.23 -31.58 -6.63
N ALA A 303 -1.95 -31.84 -5.36
CA ALA A 303 -0.59 -32.01 -4.87
C ALA A 303 0.15 -33.12 -5.65
N GLY A 304 1.43 -32.90 -5.93
CA GLY A 304 2.33 -33.80 -6.66
C GLY A 304 2.17 -33.75 -8.19
N GLN A 305 1.22 -32.99 -8.73
CA GLN A 305 1.05 -32.83 -10.17
C GLN A 305 1.60 -31.49 -10.65
N ALA A 306 2.42 -31.53 -11.70
CA ALA A 306 2.88 -30.32 -12.37
C ALA A 306 1.69 -29.60 -13.00
N TYR A 307 1.55 -28.31 -12.70
CA TYR A 307 0.55 -27.43 -13.28
C TYR A 307 1.24 -26.31 -14.04
N THR A 308 0.74 -26.00 -15.24
CA THR A 308 1.28 -24.94 -16.08
C THR A 308 0.14 -24.28 -16.83
N PHE A 309 0.18 -22.96 -16.92
CA PHE A 309 -0.75 -22.17 -17.72
C PHE A 309 -0.06 -20.96 -18.33
N TYR A 310 -0.69 -20.38 -19.33
CA TYR A 310 -0.25 -19.12 -19.93
C TYR A 310 -1.27 -17.99 -19.76
N THR A 311 -0.79 -16.76 -19.82
CA THR A 311 -1.58 -15.53 -19.89
C THR A 311 -1.04 -14.65 -21.02
N ASN A 312 -1.93 -14.01 -21.76
CA ASN A 312 -1.58 -13.13 -22.88
C ASN A 312 -1.69 -11.68 -22.43
N SER A 313 -0.75 -10.84 -22.87
CA SER A 313 -0.81 -9.39 -22.69
C SER A 313 -1.44 -8.69 -23.88
N PHE A 314 -2.13 -7.58 -23.62
CA PHE A 314 -2.82 -6.78 -24.61
C PHE A 314 -2.61 -5.29 -24.34
N ASP A 315 -2.51 -4.52 -25.42
CA ASP A 315 -2.60 -3.07 -25.42
C ASP A 315 -3.35 -2.63 -26.68
N ALA A 316 -4.19 -1.59 -26.55
CA ALA A 316 -4.83 -0.98 -27.71
C ALA A 316 -3.83 -0.17 -28.54
N ASP A 317 -2.76 0.33 -27.91
CA ASP A 317 -1.68 1.08 -28.53
C ASP A 317 -0.65 0.13 -29.18
N GLN A 318 -0.97 -0.36 -30.38
CA GLN A 318 -0.23 -1.40 -31.12
C GLN A 318 1.26 -1.12 -31.39
N ALA A 319 1.74 0.11 -31.19
CA ALA A 319 3.15 0.46 -31.34
C ALA A 319 3.95 0.34 -30.03
N GLN A 320 3.27 0.19 -28.89
CA GLN A 320 3.89 0.09 -27.58
C GLN A 320 4.36 -1.34 -27.31
N ALA A 321 5.44 -1.45 -26.53
CA ALA A 321 5.98 -2.72 -26.08
C ALA A 321 5.61 -2.92 -24.61
N LEU A 322 5.20 -4.14 -24.28
CA LEU A 322 4.79 -4.51 -22.93
C LEU A 322 5.86 -5.33 -22.23
N THR A 323 5.88 -5.22 -20.91
CA THR A 323 6.69 -6.05 -20.01
C THR A 323 5.77 -6.74 -19.01
N LEU A 324 6.07 -8.01 -18.71
CA LEU A 324 5.42 -8.76 -17.63
C LEU A 324 6.42 -9.00 -16.50
N THR A 325 6.02 -8.65 -15.28
CA THR A 325 6.76 -8.94 -14.04
C THR A 325 5.83 -9.62 -13.05
N TRP A 326 6.36 -10.50 -12.20
CA TRP A 326 5.58 -11.18 -11.16
C TRP A 326 6.22 -11.03 -9.79
N ASN A 327 5.43 -11.17 -8.72
CA ASN A 327 5.92 -10.97 -7.36
C ASN A 327 6.60 -12.20 -6.73
N ASN A 328 6.70 -13.33 -7.45
CA ASN A 328 7.19 -14.61 -6.91
C ASN A 328 6.43 -15.10 -5.66
N GLY A 329 5.14 -14.76 -5.54
CA GLY A 329 4.35 -14.99 -4.32
C GLY A 329 4.10 -16.46 -3.95
N ILE A 330 4.46 -17.41 -4.82
CA ILE A 330 4.37 -18.85 -4.54
C ILE A 330 5.79 -19.45 -4.51
N PRO A 331 6.33 -19.80 -3.33
CA PRO A 331 7.63 -20.46 -3.22
C PRO A 331 7.72 -21.74 -4.05
N GLY A 332 8.79 -21.85 -4.86
CA GLY A 332 9.03 -22.99 -5.74
C GLY A 332 8.23 -22.98 -7.05
N ALA A 333 7.36 -21.99 -7.27
CA ALA A 333 6.79 -21.73 -8.58
C ALA A 333 7.75 -20.92 -9.47
N THR A 334 7.46 -20.87 -10.75
CA THR A 334 8.17 -20.03 -11.72
C THR A 334 7.18 -19.29 -12.62
N PHE A 335 7.57 -18.10 -13.06
CA PHE A 335 6.88 -17.36 -14.11
C PHE A 335 7.91 -16.82 -15.10
N THR A 336 7.68 -17.05 -16.38
CA THR A 336 8.54 -16.58 -17.47
C THR A 336 7.72 -15.84 -18.50
N SER A 337 8.33 -14.91 -19.22
CA SER A 337 7.69 -14.15 -20.29
C SER A 337 8.47 -14.30 -21.60
N THR A 338 7.75 -14.37 -22.72
CA THR A 338 8.39 -14.37 -24.04
C THR A 338 9.01 -13.02 -24.35
N ASN A 339 10.08 -13.00 -25.16
CA ASN A 339 10.65 -11.76 -25.68
C ASN A 339 9.87 -11.33 -26.94
N ALA A 340 8.75 -10.65 -26.75
CA ALA A 340 7.88 -10.15 -27.81
C ALA A 340 7.32 -8.79 -27.42
N GLN A 341 6.82 -8.04 -28.40
CA GLN A 341 6.15 -6.76 -28.15
C GLN A 341 4.93 -6.92 -27.22
N PHE A 342 4.17 -8.00 -27.41
CA PHE A 342 3.10 -8.46 -26.54
C PHE A 342 3.52 -9.82 -25.94
N PRO A 343 4.27 -9.82 -24.82
CA PRO A 343 4.77 -11.03 -24.21
C PRO A 343 3.65 -11.94 -23.71
N VAL A 344 3.86 -13.25 -23.81
CA VAL A 344 3.02 -14.27 -23.19
C VAL A 344 3.71 -14.71 -21.91
N GLY A 345 3.01 -14.60 -20.79
CA GLY A 345 3.46 -15.08 -19.49
C GLY A 345 3.14 -16.56 -19.32
N THR A 346 4.08 -17.36 -18.83
CA THR A 346 3.88 -18.78 -18.52
C THR A 346 4.22 -19.04 -17.06
N PHE A 347 3.23 -19.50 -16.30
CA PHE A 347 3.39 -19.95 -14.91
C PHE A 347 3.59 -21.46 -14.87
N SER A 348 4.49 -21.95 -14.03
CA SER A 348 4.68 -23.37 -13.76
C SER A 348 4.95 -23.64 -12.28
N TRP A 349 4.27 -24.66 -11.73
CA TRP A 349 4.43 -25.05 -10.33
C TRP A 349 4.08 -26.54 -10.13
N THR A 350 4.80 -27.21 -9.23
CA THR A 350 4.46 -28.56 -8.75
C THR A 350 4.31 -28.49 -7.23
N PRO A 351 3.10 -28.34 -6.69
CA PRO A 351 2.89 -28.30 -5.25
C PRO A 351 3.22 -29.63 -4.60
N SER A 352 3.82 -29.60 -3.42
CA SER A 352 4.02 -30.76 -2.55
C SER A 352 2.76 -31.08 -1.73
N VAL A 353 2.74 -32.25 -1.09
CA VAL A 353 1.66 -32.64 -0.17
C VAL A 353 1.53 -31.71 1.04
N ASN A 354 2.62 -31.05 1.43
CA ASN A 354 2.63 -30.08 2.53
C ASN A 354 1.97 -28.74 2.14
N GLN A 355 1.69 -28.54 0.86
CA GLN A 355 1.01 -27.36 0.33
C GLN A 355 -0.47 -27.61 0.07
N ILE A 356 -1.06 -28.72 0.53
CA ILE A 356 -2.52 -28.90 0.48
C ILE A 356 -3.18 -27.90 1.42
N SER A 357 -4.04 -27.05 0.89
CA SER A 357 -4.70 -25.98 1.64
C SER A 357 -6.05 -25.62 1.03
N PRO A 358 -7.11 -25.45 1.85
CA PRO A 358 -8.37 -24.88 1.38
C PRO A 358 -8.26 -23.37 1.07
N ILE A 359 -7.15 -22.75 1.47
CA ILE A 359 -6.86 -21.34 1.23
C ILE A 359 -5.89 -21.26 0.04
N PRO A 360 -6.24 -20.52 -1.02
CA PRO A 360 -5.42 -20.47 -2.21
C PRO A 360 -4.07 -19.79 -1.96
N TYR A 361 -3.04 -20.27 -2.65
CA TYR A 361 -1.77 -19.59 -2.82
C TYR A 361 -1.92 -18.56 -3.94
N CYS A 362 -1.70 -17.30 -3.65
CA CYS A 362 -1.85 -16.23 -4.63
C CYS A 362 -0.52 -15.58 -5.00
N PHE A 363 -0.38 -15.19 -6.26
CA PHE A 363 0.69 -14.35 -6.75
C PHE A 363 0.13 -13.26 -7.66
N THR A 364 0.92 -12.24 -7.95
CA THR A 364 0.52 -11.17 -8.86
C THR A 364 1.41 -11.12 -10.09
N VAL A 365 0.80 -10.73 -11.20
CA VAL A 365 1.49 -10.38 -12.46
C VAL A 365 1.14 -8.94 -12.80
N THR A 366 2.17 -8.12 -12.96
CA THR A 366 2.07 -6.74 -13.45
C THR A 366 2.39 -6.73 -14.93
N VAL A 367 1.50 -6.13 -15.72
CA VAL A 367 1.75 -5.75 -17.11
C VAL A 367 1.98 -4.25 -17.18
N GLN A 368 3.00 -3.83 -17.91
CA GLN A 368 3.37 -2.43 -18.06
C GLN A 368 3.77 -2.13 -19.49
N ASP A 369 3.32 -1.00 -20.03
CA ASP A 369 3.72 -0.50 -21.34
C ASP A 369 4.97 0.42 -21.27
N ASN A 370 5.41 0.89 -22.43
CA ASN A 370 6.49 1.86 -22.55
C ASN A 370 6.01 3.28 -22.91
N ASN A 371 4.75 3.62 -22.63
CA ASN A 371 4.21 4.96 -22.87
C ASN A 371 4.89 6.00 -21.97
N CYS A 372 5.09 7.21 -22.51
CA CYS A 372 5.58 8.37 -21.76
C CYS A 372 4.59 9.54 -21.89
N PRO A 373 4.43 10.40 -20.86
CA PRO A 373 5.30 10.52 -19.69
C PRO A 373 5.05 9.49 -18.58
N TYR A 374 3.86 8.89 -18.51
CA TYR A 374 3.53 7.84 -17.55
C TYR A 374 3.35 6.51 -18.27
N ASN A 375 3.95 5.48 -17.71
CA ASN A 375 3.70 4.11 -18.15
C ASN A 375 2.28 3.71 -17.72
N GLY A 376 1.51 3.10 -18.62
CA GLY A 376 0.32 2.36 -18.22
C GLY A 376 0.75 1.05 -17.58
N SER A 377 0.13 0.72 -16.45
CA SER A 377 0.45 -0.49 -15.68
C SER A 377 -0.80 -1.05 -15.04
N GLN A 378 -0.96 -2.38 -15.01
CA GLN A 378 -1.99 -3.05 -14.22
C GLN A 378 -1.43 -4.29 -13.56
N THR A 379 -1.92 -4.60 -12.36
CA THR A 379 -1.56 -5.82 -11.63
C THR A 379 -2.77 -6.71 -11.47
N PHE A 380 -2.60 -8.00 -11.79
CA PHE A 380 -3.63 -9.03 -11.70
C PHE A 380 -3.20 -10.12 -10.74
N SER A 381 -4.13 -10.58 -9.91
CA SER A 381 -3.90 -11.63 -8.93
C SER A 381 -4.34 -12.99 -9.48
N PHE A 382 -3.46 -13.99 -9.42
CA PHE A 382 -3.78 -15.39 -9.73
C PHE A 382 -3.73 -16.22 -8.45
N CYS A 383 -4.74 -17.06 -8.22
CA CYS A 383 -4.90 -17.81 -6.97
C CYS A 383 -5.10 -19.31 -7.22
N ILE A 384 -4.22 -20.14 -6.66
CA ILE A 384 -4.19 -21.58 -6.89
C ILE A 384 -4.51 -22.32 -5.58
N THR A 385 -5.63 -23.04 -5.56
CA THR A 385 -6.01 -23.93 -4.45
C THR A 385 -5.42 -25.32 -4.69
N VAL A 386 -4.74 -25.87 -3.69
CA VAL A 386 -4.11 -27.19 -3.79
C VAL A 386 -4.92 -28.19 -2.97
N THR A 387 -5.38 -29.25 -3.62
CA THR A 387 -6.12 -30.35 -3.00
C THR A 387 -5.33 -31.65 -2.99
N GLY A 388 -5.74 -32.60 -2.16
CA GLY A 388 -5.22 -33.96 -2.21
C GLY A 388 -5.58 -34.67 -3.52
N LEU A 389 -4.82 -35.71 -3.87
CA LEU A 389 -5.19 -36.63 -4.95
C LEU A 389 -6.51 -37.32 -4.59
N SER A 390 -7.58 -36.97 -5.30
CA SER A 390 -8.79 -37.78 -5.32
C SER A 390 -8.50 -39.04 -6.15
N VAL A 391 -8.23 -40.16 -5.49
CA VAL A 391 -8.27 -41.46 -6.16
C VAL A 391 -9.74 -41.81 -6.32
N SER A 392 -10.26 -41.72 -7.54
CA SER A 392 -11.55 -42.33 -7.87
C SER A 392 -11.40 -43.84 -7.66
N VAL A 393 -11.99 -44.38 -6.60
CA VAL A 393 -12.00 -45.82 -6.31
C VAL A 393 -13.11 -46.49 -7.12
#